data_AF-A0A1F6SF54-F1
#
_entry.id   AF-A0A1F6SF54-F1
#
_cell.length_a   1.000
_cell.length_b   1.000
_cell.length_c   1.000
_cell.angle_alpha   90.00
_cell.angle_beta   90.00
_cell.angle_gamma   90.00
#
_symmetry.space_group_name_H-M   'P 1'
#
loop_
_entity.id
_entity.type
_entity.pdbx_description
1 polymer ?
#
loop_
_entity_poly.entity_id
_entity_poly.type
_entity_poly.pdbx_seq_one_letter_code
_entity_poly.pdbx_strand_id
1 'polypeptide(L)'
;MQRLGTGYSKYFNNKHERSGGLFEGKFQAVHIDSNEYLLHASVYVNLNDRVHGFGSKASKSLGKMLIKSRSSWDEYMGNAKEGFCTKDNILGQFKNVKEYKTYAGNVLVGIHERKFLAQEKF
;
A
#
# COMPACT_ATOMS: atom_id res chain seq x y z
N MET A 1 -7.88 -15.70 5.01
CA MET A 1 -7.55 -14.65 6.01
C MET A 1 -7.90 -14.98 7.46
N GLN A 2 -8.82 -15.90 7.75
CA GLN A 2 -9.20 -16.24 9.14
C GLN A 2 -8.00 -16.64 10.02
N ARG A 3 -7.10 -17.51 9.55
CA ARG A 3 -5.93 -17.94 10.35
C ARG A 3 -5.05 -16.77 10.81
N LEU A 4 -4.74 -15.85 9.90
CA LEU A 4 -3.92 -14.66 10.21
C LEU A 4 -4.67 -13.68 11.11
N GLY A 5 -5.91 -13.34 10.73
CA GLY A 5 -6.72 -12.38 11.49
C GLY A 5 -7.04 -12.88 12.90
N THR A 6 -7.56 -14.10 13.04
CA THR A 6 -7.87 -14.70 14.34
C THR A 6 -6.61 -14.99 15.15
N GLY A 7 -5.56 -15.51 14.50
CA GLY A 7 -4.29 -15.79 15.19
C GLY A 7 -3.68 -14.53 15.79
N TYR A 8 -3.57 -13.46 15.01
CA TYR A 8 -3.03 -12.18 15.49
C TYR A 8 -3.94 -11.52 16.52
N SER A 9 -5.27 -11.55 16.33
CA SER A 9 -6.22 -11.02 17.32
C SER A 9 -6.09 -11.72 18.67
N LYS A 10 -6.00 -13.07 18.66
CA LYS A 10 -5.78 -13.86 19.89
C LYS A 10 -4.47 -13.48 20.57
N TYR A 11 -3.37 -13.43 19.82
CA TYR A 11 -2.07 -13.03 20.35
C TYR A 11 -2.11 -11.62 20.97
N PHE A 12 -2.64 -10.64 20.24
CA PHE A 12 -2.71 -9.26 20.69
C PHE A 12 -3.57 -9.11 21.95
N ASN A 13 -4.75 -9.74 21.96
CA ASN A 13 -5.66 -9.72 23.10
C ASN A 13 -5.04 -10.35 24.34
N ASN A 14 -4.38 -11.51 24.20
CA ASN A 14 -3.68 -12.16 25.30
C ASN A 14 -2.53 -11.31 25.83
N LYS A 15 -1.76 -10.66 24.94
CA LYS A 15 -0.62 -9.82 25.33
C LYS A 15 -1.02 -8.55 26.07
N HIS A 16 -2.20 -8.00 25.77
CA HIS A 16 -2.67 -6.72 26.28
C HIS A 16 -3.89 -6.85 27.20
N GLU A 17 -4.20 -8.07 27.67
CA GLU A 17 -5.32 -8.37 28.56
C GLU A 17 -6.67 -7.80 28.07
N ARG A 18 -6.85 -7.80 26.74
CA ARG A 18 -8.08 -7.31 26.08
C ARG A 18 -8.99 -8.47 25.69
N SER A 19 -10.26 -8.15 25.47
CA SER A 19 -11.26 -9.06 24.89
C SER A 19 -11.95 -8.41 23.69
N GLY A 20 -12.56 -9.24 22.83
CA GLY A 20 -13.30 -8.80 21.65
C GLY A 20 -12.49 -8.76 20.35
N GLY A 21 -13.09 -8.17 19.31
CA GLY A 21 -12.50 -8.06 17.97
C GLY A 21 -11.38 -7.01 17.91
N LEU A 22 -10.32 -7.31 17.16
CA LEU A 22 -9.23 -6.38 16.89
C LEU A 22 -9.40 -5.64 15.55
N PHE A 23 -9.92 -6.33 14.53
CA PHE A 23 -10.10 -5.78 13.19
C PHE A 23 -11.53 -5.25 13.00
N GLU A 24 -11.68 -4.20 12.21
CA GLU A 24 -12.95 -3.48 11.99
C GLU A 24 -13.98 -4.28 11.16
N GLY A 25 -13.61 -5.41 10.58
CA GLY A 25 -14.57 -6.26 9.85
C GLY A 25 -13.96 -7.42 9.09
N LYS A 26 -14.75 -7.99 8.18
CA LYS A 26 -14.31 -9.06 7.29
C LYS A 26 -13.35 -8.52 6.24
N PHE A 27 -12.24 -9.24 6.03
CA PHE A 27 -11.32 -8.98 4.93
C PHE A 27 -12.05 -9.04 3.58
N GLN A 28 -11.76 -8.07 2.72
CA GLN A 28 -12.28 -7.98 1.36
C GLN A 28 -11.26 -8.54 0.36
N ALA A 29 -11.74 -9.23 -0.66
CA ALA A 29 -10.91 -9.79 -1.72
C ALA A 29 -11.53 -9.50 -3.07
N VAL A 30 -10.71 -9.09 -4.04
CA VAL A 30 -11.10 -8.85 -5.43
C VAL A 30 -10.14 -9.64 -6.31
N HIS A 31 -10.67 -10.33 -7.32
CA HIS A 31 -9.86 -11.06 -8.28
C HIS A 31 -9.23 -10.08 -9.27
N ILE A 32 -7.92 -10.20 -9.48
CA ILE A 32 -7.20 -9.46 -10.52
C ILE A 32 -7.30 -10.28 -11.80
N ASP A 33 -8.07 -9.77 -12.75
CA ASP A 33 -8.42 -10.43 -14.01
C ASP A 33 -7.66 -9.88 -15.23
N SER A 34 -6.94 -8.78 -15.05
CA SER A 34 -6.25 -8.05 -16.11
C SER A 34 -4.89 -7.55 -15.65
N ASN A 35 -3.98 -7.40 -16.61
CA ASN A 35 -2.64 -6.92 -16.34
C ASN A 35 -2.63 -5.44 -15.94
N GLU A 36 -3.52 -4.64 -16.54
CA GLU A 36 -3.72 -3.23 -16.20
C GLU A 36 -4.14 -3.10 -14.74
N TYR A 37 -5.04 -3.97 -14.27
CA TYR A 37 -5.44 -3.99 -12.87
C TYR A 37 -4.29 -4.45 -11.96
N LEU A 38 -3.52 -5.46 -12.36
CA LEU A 38 -2.33 -5.90 -11.62
C LEU A 38 -1.33 -4.77 -11.41
N LEU A 39 -0.98 -4.04 -12.48
CA LEU A 39 -0.05 -2.91 -12.44
C LEU A 39 -0.60 -1.75 -11.62
N HIS A 40 -1.90 -1.47 -11.71
CA HIS A 40 -2.55 -0.45 -10.90
C HIS A 40 -2.53 -0.81 -9.41
N ALA A 41 -2.89 -2.05 -9.07
CA ALA A 41 -2.89 -2.57 -7.71
C ALA A 41 -1.48 -2.58 -7.10
N SER A 42 -0.44 -2.92 -7.89
CA SER A 42 0.95 -2.90 -7.42
C SER A 42 1.38 -1.48 -7.02
N VAL A 43 0.96 -0.47 -7.79
CA VAL A 43 1.22 0.94 -7.45
C VAL A 43 0.45 1.33 -6.19
N TYR A 44 -0.84 0.98 -6.11
CA TYR A 44 -1.68 1.30 -4.96
C TYR A 44 -1.11 0.71 -3.66
N VAL A 45 -0.73 -0.57 -3.64
CA VAL A 45 -0.14 -1.23 -2.46
C VAL A 45 1.18 -0.58 -2.05
N ASN A 46 2.05 -0.27 -3.01
CA ASN A 46 3.37 0.29 -2.71
C ASN A 46 3.33 1.76 -2.26
N LEU A 47 2.39 2.54 -2.79
CA LEU A 47 2.31 4.00 -2.61
C LEU A 47 1.06 4.44 -1.82
N ASN A 48 0.44 3.53 -1.07
CA ASN A 48 -0.79 3.83 -0.33
C ASN A 48 -0.61 4.97 0.70
N ASP A 49 0.57 5.08 1.30
CA ASP A 49 0.94 6.21 2.18
C ASP A 49 0.74 7.55 1.46
N ARG A 50 1.15 7.62 0.19
CA ARG A 50 1.04 8.82 -0.62
C ARG A 50 -0.41 9.07 -1.05
N VAL A 51 -1.17 8.02 -1.37
CA VAL A 51 -2.61 8.11 -1.71
C VAL A 51 -3.44 8.73 -0.57
N HIS A 52 -3.07 8.45 0.68
CA HIS A 52 -3.75 8.97 1.85
C HIS A 52 -3.09 10.21 2.46
N GLY A 53 -2.11 10.79 1.78
CA GLY A 53 -1.50 12.05 2.20
C GLY A 53 -0.63 11.94 3.45
N PHE A 54 -0.23 10.74 3.85
CA PHE A 54 0.80 10.52 4.87
C PHE A 54 2.15 10.99 4.30
N GLY A 55 2.40 12.30 4.36
CA GLY A 55 3.61 12.95 3.80
C GLY A 55 3.38 14.29 3.07
N SER A 56 2.17 14.86 3.05
CA SER A 56 1.90 16.15 2.38
C SER A 56 2.49 17.36 3.14
N LYS A 57 2.61 18.51 2.48
CA LYS A 57 3.20 19.76 3.03
C LYS A 57 2.49 20.29 4.30
N ALA A 58 1.26 19.87 4.59
CA ALA A 58 0.56 20.17 5.85
C ALA A 58 1.12 19.38 7.05
N SER A 59 1.82 18.28 6.80
CA SER A 59 2.50 17.42 7.81
C SER A 59 3.95 17.88 8.09
N LYS A 60 4.25 19.16 7.90
CA LYS A 60 5.58 19.75 8.19
C LYS A 60 5.91 19.81 9.70
N SER A 61 4.92 19.63 10.57
CA SER A 61 5.10 19.57 12.01
C SER A 61 5.34 18.12 12.46
N LEU A 62 6.58 17.83 12.89
CA LEU A 62 7.06 16.64 13.64
C LEU A 62 6.88 15.22 13.06
N GLY A 63 5.82 14.92 12.29
CA GLY A 63 5.47 13.54 11.91
C GLY A 63 6.31 12.93 10.78
N LYS A 64 6.92 13.77 9.93
CA LYS A 64 7.64 13.34 8.72
C LYS A 64 8.93 12.54 9.02
N MET A 65 9.54 12.73 10.18
CA MET A 65 10.75 11.99 10.56
C MET A 65 10.44 10.57 11.07
N LEU A 66 9.20 10.28 11.46
CA LEU A 66 8.89 9.12 12.30
C LEU A 66 8.14 7.99 11.57
N ILE A 67 7.49 8.25 10.43
CA ILE A 67 6.78 7.21 9.69
C ILE A 67 7.45 6.98 8.33
N LYS A 68 8.53 6.19 8.34
CA LYS A 68 8.99 5.54 7.12
C LYS A 68 7.84 4.63 6.64
N SER A 69 7.28 4.91 5.46
CA SER A 69 6.25 4.07 4.86
C SER A 69 6.71 2.62 4.86
N ARG A 70 5.91 1.72 5.42
CA ARG A 70 6.19 0.29 5.50
C ARG A 70 5.55 -0.39 4.30
N SER A 71 6.19 -0.23 3.14
CA SER A 71 5.80 -0.89 1.91
C SER A 71 7.02 -1.51 1.21
N SER A 72 6.77 -2.35 0.22
CA SER A 72 7.80 -2.92 -0.64
C SER A 72 8.38 -1.92 -1.66
N TRP A 73 8.01 -0.63 -1.59
CA TRP A 73 8.45 0.36 -2.58
C TRP A 73 9.97 0.45 -2.69
N ASP A 74 10.68 0.43 -1.56
CA ASP A 74 12.15 0.44 -1.55
C ASP A 74 12.74 -0.81 -2.23
N GLU A 75 12.09 -1.98 -2.10
CA GLU A 75 12.51 -3.19 -2.81
C GLU A 75 12.31 -3.06 -4.33
N TYR A 76 11.21 -2.42 -4.77
CA TYR A 76 10.93 -2.17 -6.19
C TYR A 76 11.87 -1.12 -6.77
N MET A 77 12.33 -0.17 -5.96
CA MET A 77 13.29 0.87 -6.37
C MET A 77 14.74 0.40 -6.35
N GLY A 78 15.03 -0.81 -5.84
CA GLY A 78 16.40 -1.32 -5.69
C GLY A 78 17.17 -0.71 -4.53
N ASN A 79 16.48 -0.08 -3.57
CA ASN A 79 17.08 0.58 -2.40
C ASN A 79 17.12 -0.34 -1.16
N ALA A 80 16.45 -1.50 -1.21
CA ALA A 80 16.41 -2.44 -0.10
C ALA A 80 17.65 -3.35 -0.10
N LYS A 81 18.26 -3.55 1.08
CA LYS A 81 19.41 -4.45 1.27
C LYS A 81 19.04 -5.93 1.12
N GLU A 82 17.82 -6.27 1.54
CA GLU A 82 17.22 -7.60 1.44
C GLU A 82 15.80 -7.44 0.90
N GLY A 83 15.31 -8.45 0.20
CA GLY A 83 13.97 -8.42 -0.40
C GLY A 83 13.17 -9.67 -0.09
N PHE A 84 11.87 -9.47 0.16
CA PHE A 84 10.89 -10.54 0.33
C PHE A 84 10.02 -10.71 -0.92
N CYS A 85 9.85 -9.67 -1.72
CA CYS A 85 8.88 -9.65 -2.82
C CYS A 85 9.42 -10.26 -4.12
N THR A 86 8.61 -11.08 -4.80
CA THR A 86 8.80 -11.47 -6.20
C THR A 86 8.35 -10.34 -7.11
N LYS A 87 9.30 -9.59 -7.68
CA LYS A 87 9.05 -8.32 -8.39
C LYS A 87 9.01 -8.47 -9.91
N ASP A 88 9.53 -9.56 -10.46
CA ASP A 88 9.76 -9.72 -11.89
C ASP A 88 8.47 -9.71 -12.71
N ASN A 89 7.37 -10.22 -12.15
CA ASN A 89 6.04 -10.17 -12.78
C ASN A 89 5.55 -8.73 -13.04
N ILE A 90 6.03 -7.75 -12.27
CA ILE A 90 5.68 -6.34 -12.43
C ILE A 90 6.81 -5.60 -13.15
N LEU A 91 8.03 -5.66 -12.60
CA LEU A 91 9.17 -4.89 -13.12
C LEU A 91 9.65 -5.39 -14.49
N GLY A 92 9.49 -6.67 -14.80
CA GLY A 92 9.84 -7.26 -16.09
C GLY A 92 9.00 -6.75 -17.26
N GLN A 93 7.89 -6.06 -16.97
CA GLN A 93 7.04 -5.42 -17.99
C GLN A 93 7.54 -4.03 -18.41
N PHE A 94 8.58 -3.52 -17.75
CA PHE A 94 9.18 -2.21 -18.00
C PHE A 94 10.62 -2.37 -18.45
N LYS A 95 11.12 -1.44 -19.26
CA LYS A 95 12.52 -1.43 -19.73
C LYS A 95 13.50 -1.23 -18.58
N ASN A 96 13.09 -0.50 -17.55
CA ASN A 96 13.89 -0.22 -16.37
C ASN A 96 13.03 0.29 -15.20
N VAL A 97 13.62 0.33 -14.01
CA VAL A 97 12.98 0.83 -12.78
C VAL A 97 12.53 2.29 -12.89
N LYS A 98 13.23 3.11 -13.70
CA LYS A 98 12.86 4.52 -13.91
C LYS A 98 11.54 4.64 -14.66
N GLU A 99 11.31 3.81 -15.66
CA GLU A 99 10.04 3.76 -16.40
C GLU A 99 8.89 3.33 -15.49
N TYR A 100 9.07 2.27 -14.69
CA TYR A 100 8.09 1.87 -13.68
C TYR A 100 7.79 3.00 -12.68
N LYS A 101 8.82 3.71 -12.23
CA LYS A 101 8.66 4.85 -11.32
C LYS A 101 7.81 5.97 -11.94
N THR A 102 8.03 6.29 -13.21
CA THR A 102 7.22 7.26 -13.95
C THR A 102 5.78 6.78 -14.08
N TYR A 103 5.58 5.53 -14.48
CA TYR A 103 4.26 4.91 -14.57
C TYR A 103 3.50 4.98 -13.24
N ALA A 104 4.15 4.60 -12.14
CA ALA A 104 3.59 4.66 -10.79
C ALA A 104 3.20 6.09 -10.38
N GLY A 105 3.99 7.09 -10.78
CA GLY A 105 3.65 8.50 -10.58
C GLY A 105 2.37 8.91 -11.31
N ASN A 106 2.22 8.53 -12.58
CA ASN A 106 1.02 8.83 -13.36
C ASN A 106 -0.23 8.14 -12.79
N VAL A 107 -0.11 6.87 -12.42
CA VAL A 107 -1.21 6.13 -11.77
C VAL A 107 -1.60 6.79 -10.45
N LEU A 108 -0.63 7.25 -9.66
CA LEU A 108 -0.87 7.93 -8.39
C LEU A 108 -1.68 9.22 -8.59
N VAL A 109 -1.38 10.02 -9.60
CA VAL A 109 -2.17 11.22 -9.95
C VAL A 109 -3.62 10.84 -10.22
N GLY A 110 -3.85 9.84 -11.08
CA GLY A 110 -5.21 9.38 -11.38
C GLY A 110 -5.95 8.79 -10.17
N ILE A 111 -5.24 8.20 -9.20
CA ILE A 111 -5.86 7.74 -7.94
C ILE A 111 -6.37 8.94 -7.13
N HIS A 112 -5.58 10.01 -7.02
CA HIS A 112 -5.99 11.22 -6.31
C HIS A 112 -7.21 11.88 -6.97
N GLU A 113 -7.21 12.00 -8.29
CA GLU A 113 -8.32 12.56 -9.06
C GLU A 113 -9.63 11.77 -8.80
N ARG A 114 -9.58 10.43 -8.91
CA ARG A 114 -10.76 9.60 -8.64
C ARG A 114 -11.25 9.73 -7.20
N LYS A 115 -10.33 9.84 -6.24
CA LYS A 115 -10.67 10.01 -4.82
C LYS A 115 -11.34 11.37 -4.57
N PHE A 116 -10.83 12.44 -5.17
CA PHE A 116 -11.43 13.77 -5.11
C PHE A 116 -12.86 13.75 -5.68
N LEU A 117 -13.04 13.19 -6.89
CA LEU A 117 -14.36 13.07 -7.52
C LEU A 117 -15.35 12.20 -6.74
N ALA A 118 -14.86 11.19 -6.00
CA ALA A 118 -15.71 10.35 -5.16
C ALA A 118 -16.17 11.07 -3.88
N GLN A 119 -15.41 12.06 -3.40
CA GLN A 119 -15.74 12.86 -2.22
C GLN A 119 -16.76 13.95 -2.53
N GLU A 120 -16.81 14.47 -3.77
CA GLU A 120 -17.80 15.48 -4.21
C GLU A 120 -19.20 14.91 -4.49
N LYS A 121 -19.38 13.58 -4.45
CA LYS A 121 -20.67 12.91 -4.70
C LYS A 121 -21.55 12.75 -3.45
N PHE A 122 -21.16 13.36 -2.34
CA PHE A 122 -21.87 13.38 -1.06
C PHE A 122 -21.90 14.81 -0.51
#